data_AF-A0A6A6ET64-F1
#
_entry.id   AF-A0A6A6ET64-F1
#
_cell.length_a   1.000
_cell.length_b   1.000
_cell.length_c   1.000
_cell.angle_alpha   90.00
_cell.angle_beta   90.00
_cell.angle_gamma   90.00
#
_symmetry.space_group_name_H-M   'P 1'
#
loop_
_entity.id
_entity.type
_entity.pdbx_description
1 polymer ?
#
loop_
_entity_poly.entity_id
_entity_poly.type
_entity_poly.pdbx_seq_one_letter_code
_entity_poly.pdbx_strand_id
1 'polypeptide(L)'
;DNKTVLQFAWKDAQVVLFASTVARPEETVERERKRPAKTSTNAKCTRLVFGDLAVKVLSIPVFIDLYNHFMNGVDRFDQSTSYYSTLRAKRKTWKPLWFFLFDLVLSNCYRL
;
A
#
# COMPACT_ATOMS: atom_id res chain seq x y z
N ASP A 1 -23.75 1.03 21.54
CA ASP A 1 -23.14 0.45 20.32
C ASP A 1 -21.81 -0.21 20.63
N ASN A 2 -21.78 -1.55 20.65
CA ASN A 2 -20.52 -2.30 20.73
C ASN A 2 -19.82 -2.20 19.37
N LYS A 3 -18.79 -1.37 19.27
CA LYS A 3 -17.90 -1.32 18.10
C LYS A 3 -17.06 -2.59 18.10
N THR A 4 -17.46 -3.58 17.32
CA THR A 4 -16.67 -4.77 17.07
C THR A 4 -15.53 -4.42 16.10
N VAL A 5 -14.30 -4.79 16.47
CA VAL A 5 -13.12 -4.67 15.62
C VAL A 5 -12.76 -6.06 15.13
N LEU A 6 -12.74 -6.25 13.82
CA LEU A 6 -12.24 -7.48 13.20
C LEU A 6 -10.71 -7.45 13.25
N GLN A 7 -10.11 -8.51 13.79
CA GLN A 7 -8.66 -8.73 13.78
C GLN A 7 -8.38 -10.02 13.02
N PHE A 8 -7.43 -10.00 12.09
CA PHE A 8 -7.10 -11.18 11.29
C PHE A 8 -5.65 -11.17 10.83
N ALA A 9 -5.18 -12.37 10.44
CA ALA A 9 -3.87 -12.60 9.88
C ALA A 9 -4.03 -13.02 8.41
N TRP A 10 -3.37 -12.29 7.51
CA TRP A 10 -3.30 -12.64 6.08
C TRP A 10 -1.91 -13.19 5.75
N LYS A 11 -1.83 -14.38 5.17
CA LYS A 11 -0.56 -15.00 4.77
C LYS A 11 -0.38 -14.96 3.26
N ASP A 12 0.52 -14.10 2.81
CA ASP A 12 1.04 -14.12 1.44
C ASP A 12 2.46 -14.70 1.46
N ALA A 13 3.48 -13.97 1.00
CA ALA A 13 4.89 -14.32 1.25
C ALA A 13 5.23 -14.26 2.76
N GLN A 14 4.66 -13.30 3.47
CA GLN A 14 4.73 -13.16 4.92
C GLN A 14 3.34 -13.11 5.53
N VAL A 15 3.26 -13.39 6.83
CA VAL A 15 2.03 -13.14 7.58
C VAL A 15 1.98 -11.65 7.92
N VAL A 16 0.87 -11.01 7.58
CA VAL A 16 0.57 -9.62 7.90
C VAL A 16 -0.68 -9.59 8.75
N LEU A 17 -0.62 -8.84 9.86
CA LEU A 17 -1.74 -8.67 10.77
C LEU A 17 -2.47 -7.38 10.45
N PHE A 18 -3.79 -7.43 10.54
CA PHE A 18 -4.66 -6.30 10.23
C PHE A 18 -5.79 -6.21 11.25
N ALA A 19 -6.28 -4.98 11.41
CA ALA A 19 -7.49 -4.69 12.17
C ALA A 19 -8.39 -3.77 11.35
N SER A 20 -9.70 -4.02 11.35
CA SER A 20 -10.68 -3.19 10.64
C SER A 20 -12.03 -3.19 11.34
N THR A 21 -12.73 -2.06 11.29
CA THR A 21 -14.10 -1.90 11.79
C THR A 21 -15.16 -2.06 10.69
N VAL A 22 -14.73 -2.14 9.42
CA VAL A 22 -15.62 -2.15 8.24
C VAL A 22 -15.43 -3.39 7.37
N ALA A 23 -14.30 -4.10 7.52
CA ALA A 23 -14.01 -5.28 6.70
C ALA A 23 -14.95 -6.43 7.03
N ARG A 24 -15.33 -7.17 6.00
CA ARG A 24 -16.09 -8.42 6.10
C ARG A 24 -15.18 -9.57 5.68
N PRO A 25 -14.98 -10.59 6.53
CA PRO A 25 -14.00 -11.66 6.27
C PRO A 25 -14.41 -12.60 5.12
N GLU A 26 -15.70 -12.71 4.83
CA GLU A 26 -16.27 -13.58 3.80
C GLU A 26 -16.07 -13.03 2.37
N GLU A 27 -15.86 -11.72 2.23
CA GLU A 27 -15.81 -11.06 0.93
C GLU A 27 -14.45 -11.28 0.26
N THR A 28 -14.46 -11.96 -0.89
CA THR A 28 -13.27 -12.24 -1.71
C THR A 28 -13.43 -11.67 -3.12
N VAL A 29 -12.31 -11.37 -3.75
CA VAL A 29 -12.20 -10.87 -5.12
C VAL A 29 -11.11 -11.63 -5.85
N GLU A 30 -11.39 -12.01 -7.10
CA GLU A 30 -10.41 -12.63 -7.97
C GLU A 30 -9.45 -11.58 -8.52
N ARG A 31 -8.15 -11.80 -8.31
CA ARG A 31 -7.10 -10.92 -8.84
C ARG A 31 -6.03 -11.71 -9.57
N GLU A 32 -5.66 -11.22 -10.75
CA GLU A 32 -4.45 -11.68 -11.44
C GLU A 32 -3.22 -11.27 -10.64
N ARG A 33 -2.41 -12.26 -10.26
CA ARG A 33 -1.16 -12.04 -9.54
C ARG A 33 0.01 -12.62 -10.33
N LYS A 34 1.15 -11.92 -10.27
CA LYS A 34 2.39 -12.38 -10.88
C LYS A 34 3.13 -13.29 -9.91
N ARG A 35 3.71 -14.36 -10.44
CA ARG A 35 4.55 -15.27 -9.68
C ARG A 35 5.77 -14.51 -9.14
N PRO A 36 6.07 -14.61 -7.84
CA PRO A 36 7.22 -13.93 -7.28
C PRO A 36 8.55 -14.51 -7.79
N ALA A 37 9.59 -13.68 -7.77
CA ALA A 37 10.95 -14.05 -8.17
C ALA A 37 11.51 -15.17 -7.30
N LYS A 38 12.43 -15.99 -7.83
CA LYS A 38 13.07 -17.09 -7.08
C LYS A 38 13.81 -16.61 -5.84
N THR A 39 14.32 -15.37 -5.87
CA THR A 39 15.07 -14.72 -4.78
C THR A 39 14.18 -14.05 -3.75
N SER A 40 12.84 -14.01 -3.94
CA SER A 40 11.96 -13.36 -2.98
C SER A 40 11.89 -14.14 -1.67
N THR A 41 11.65 -13.45 -0.57
CA THR A 41 11.43 -14.07 0.73
C THR A 41 10.27 -15.07 0.64
N ASN A 42 10.44 -16.27 1.18
CA ASN A 42 9.47 -17.36 1.13
C ASN A 42 8.99 -17.77 -0.27
N ALA A 43 9.77 -17.47 -1.32
CA ALA A 43 9.49 -17.88 -2.70
C ALA A 43 9.16 -19.37 -2.83
N LYS A 44 9.81 -20.24 -2.05
CA LYS A 44 9.56 -21.69 -2.08
C LYS A 44 8.09 -22.03 -1.82
N CYS A 45 7.47 -21.41 -0.83
CA CYS A 45 6.06 -21.68 -0.49
C CYS A 45 5.12 -20.98 -1.46
N THR A 46 5.32 -19.68 -1.71
CA THR A 46 4.42 -18.91 -2.57
C THR A 46 4.44 -19.40 -4.02
N ARG A 47 5.62 -19.78 -4.56
CA ARG A 47 5.75 -20.26 -5.95
C ARG A 47 5.12 -21.64 -6.18
N LEU A 48 4.83 -22.44 -5.15
CA LEU A 48 4.10 -23.70 -5.29
C LEU A 48 2.65 -23.45 -5.73
N VAL A 49 2.01 -22.41 -5.18
CA VAL A 49 0.64 -22.02 -5.54
C VAL A 49 0.52 -21.69 -7.02
N PHE A 50 1.57 -21.14 -7.64
CA PHE A 50 1.61 -20.77 -9.05
C PHE A 50 1.90 -21.95 -10.00
N GLY A 51 2.45 -23.08 -9.53
CA GLY A 51 2.85 -24.19 -10.40
C GLY A 51 3.89 -23.74 -11.43
N ASP A 52 3.63 -23.93 -12.73
CA ASP A 52 4.49 -23.42 -13.81
C ASP A 52 4.02 -22.08 -14.39
N LEU A 53 2.87 -21.57 -13.94
CA LEU A 53 2.30 -20.34 -14.46
C LEU A 53 3.07 -19.10 -13.96
N ALA A 54 3.37 -18.19 -14.88
CA ALA A 54 3.97 -16.89 -14.55
C ALA A 54 2.95 -15.92 -13.93
N VAL A 55 1.67 -16.07 -14.26
CA VAL A 55 0.54 -15.30 -13.74
C VAL A 55 -0.57 -16.27 -13.38
N LYS A 56 -1.23 -16.06 -12.24
CA LYS A 56 -2.35 -16.89 -11.79
C LYS A 56 -3.43 -16.01 -11.18
N VAL A 57 -4.68 -16.29 -11.50
CA VAL A 57 -5.84 -15.68 -10.84
C VAL A 57 -5.99 -16.33 -9.46
N LEU A 58 -6.02 -15.51 -8.41
CA LEU A 58 -6.15 -15.96 -7.04
C LEU A 58 -7.28 -15.19 -6.35
N SER A 59 -8.09 -15.91 -5.59
CA SER A 59 -9.08 -15.35 -4.69
C SER A 59 -8.37 -14.73 -3.49
N ILE A 60 -8.52 -13.41 -3.30
CA ILE A 60 -7.99 -12.68 -2.15
C ILE A 60 -9.13 -11.96 -1.42
N PRO A 61 -9.01 -11.71 -0.11
CA PRO A 61 -10.03 -10.93 0.59
C PRO A 61 -10.15 -9.52 0.02
N VAL A 62 -11.38 -9.04 -0.15
CA VAL A 62 -11.69 -7.71 -0.73
C VAL A 62 -10.97 -6.59 0.02
N PHE A 63 -10.92 -6.68 1.35
CA PHE A 63 -10.26 -5.65 2.14
C PHE A 63 -8.73 -5.61 1.91
N ILE A 64 -8.07 -6.73 1.58
CA ILE A 64 -6.62 -6.74 1.22
C ILE A 64 -6.45 -6.01 -0.10
N ASP A 65 -7.34 -6.29 -1.05
CA ASP A 65 -7.35 -5.64 -2.34
C ASP A 65 -7.51 -4.13 -2.19
N LEU A 66 -8.50 -3.68 -1.42
CA LEU A 66 -8.74 -2.27 -1.12
C LEU A 66 -7.52 -1.63 -0.42
N TYR A 67 -6.97 -2.29 0.61
CA TYR A 67 -5.79 -1.78 1.32
C TYR A 67 -4.64 -1.52 0.34
N ASN A 68 -4.30 -2.50 -0.50
CA ASN A 68 -3.19 -2.37 -1.45
C ASN A 68 -3.43 -1.25 -2.50
N HIS A 69 -4.68 -1.01 -2.90
CA HIS A 69 -5.00 0.04 -3.87
C HIS A 69 -4.89 1.45 -3.25
N PHE A 70 -5.20 1.60 -1.96
CA PHE A 70 -5.35 2.91 -1.32
C PHE A 70 -4.22 3.28 -0.34
N MET A 71 -3.39 2.33 0.11
CA MET A 71 -2.36 2.59 1.13
C MET A 71 -1.25 3.58 0.70
N ASN A 72 -0.95 3.67 -0.59
CA ASN A 72 0.21 4.43 -1.11
C ASN A 72 -0.08 5.93 -1.31
N GLY A 73 -1.11 6.49 -0.66
CA GLY A 73 -1.49 7.90 -0.84
C GLY A 73 -0.39 8.88 -0.42
N VAL A 74 0.21 8.63 0.75
CA VAL A 74 1.31 9.45 1.30
C VAL A 74 2.59 9.25 0.49
N ASP A 75 2.93 8.00 0.16
CA ASP A 75 4.14 7.67 -0.62
C ASP A 75 4.13 8.33 -2.00
N ARG A 76 2.97 8.42 -2.65
CA ARG A 76 2.84 9.13 -3.93
C ARG A 76 3.11 10.62 -3.79
N PHE A 77 2.65 11.23 -2.69
CA PHE A 77 2.95 12.63 -2.40
C PHE A 77 4.45 12.81 -2.13
N ASP A 78 5.04 11.98 -1.27
CA ASP A 78 6.47 12.01 -0.95
C ASP A 78 7.37 11.79 -2.16
N GLN A 79 6.98 10.87 -3.06
CA GLN A 79 7.69 10.66 -4.32
C GLN A 79 7.64 11.91 -5.20
N SER A 80 6.46 12.54 -5.32
CA SER A 80 6.29 13.78 -6.09
C SER A 80 7.10 14.93 -5.50
N THR A 81 7.08 15.09 -4.19
CA THR A 81 7.82 16.17 -3.52
C THR A 81 9.31 15.92 -3.53
N SER A 82 9.80 14.68 -3.46
CA SER A 82 11.25 14.41 -3.54
C SER A 82 11.82 14.75 -4.91
N TYR A 83 11.08 14.52 -5.99
CA TYR A 83 11.53 14.83 -7.35
C TYR A 83 11.39 16.32 -7.69
N TYR A 84 10.32 16.97 -7.24
CA TYR A 84 10.01 18.38 -7.54
C TYR A 84 10.14 19.33 -6.34
N SER A 85 10.98 18.99 -5.34
CA SER A 85 11.02 19.74 -4.09
C SER A 85 11.40 21.20 -4.29
N THR A 86 10.66 22.10 -3.65
CA THR A 86 11.04 23.52 -3.57
C THR A 86 11.88 23.84 -2.32
N LEU A 87 12.12 22.84 -1.46
CA LEU A 87 12.84 22.99 -0.21
C LEU A 87 14.28 23.44 -0.46
N ARG A 88 14.71 24.46 0.30
CA ARG A 88 16.10 24.94 0.31
C ARG A 88 16.67 24.88 1.72
N ALA A 89 17.99 24.80 1.84
CA ALA A 89 18.66 24.90 3.14
C ALA A 89 18.30 26.23 3.83
N LYS A 90 17.77 26.15 5.05
CA LYS A 90 17.35 27.31 5.86
C LYS A 90 17.70 27.09 7.32
N ARG A 91 18.08 28.18 8.00
CA ARG A 91 18.43 28.18 9.44
C ARG A 91 17.22 28.41 10.36
N LYS A 92 16.08 28.81 9.80
CA LYS A 92 14.83 29.04 10.56
C LYS A 92 13.94 27.80 10.47
N THR A 93 13.54 27.26 11.61
CA THR A 93 12.75 26.02 11.73
C THR A 93 11.38 26.08 11.05
N TRP A 94 10.77 27.26 10.94
CA TRP A 94 9.47 27.42 10.27
C TRP A 94 9.56 27.41 8.73
N LYS A 95 10.75 27.69 8.16
CA LYS A 95 10.89 27.78 6.70
C LYS A 95 10.67 26.42 6.00
N PRO A 96 11.23 25.30 6.50
CA PRO A 96 10.90 23.97 5.97
C PRO A 96 9.40 23.67 5.98
N LEU A 97 8.67 24.03 7.05
CA LEU A 97 7.22 23.84 7.12
C LEU A 97 6.47 24.64 6.05
N TRP A 98 6.92 25.87 5.77
CA TRP A 98 6.34 26.67 4.69
C TRP A 98 6.57 26.05 3.31
N PHE A 99 7.78 25.55 3.02
CA PHE A 99 8.06 24.86 1.76
C PHE A 99 7.28 23.55 1.63
N PHE A 100 7.12 22.80 2.72
CA PHE A 100 6.26 21.61 2.74
C PHE A 100 4.81 21.95 2.36
N LEU A 101 4.23 22.99 2.97
CA LEU A 101 2.87 23.43 2.63
C LEU A 101 2.78 23.92 1.18
N PHE A 102 3.82 24.57 0.67
CA PHE A 102 3.88 25.02 -0.71
C PHE A 102 3.91 23.84 -1.69
N ASP A 103 4.77 22.85 -1.45
CA ASP A 103 4.84 21.62 -2.26
C ASP A 103 3.51 20.83 -2.20
N LEU A 104 2.83 20.82 -1.04
CA LEU A 104 1.49 20.25 -0.87
C LEU A 104 0.43 20.93 -1.73
N VAL A 105 0.41 22.27 -1.73
CA VAL A 105 -0.53 23.04 -2.56
C VAL A 105 -0.26 22.78 -4.04
N LEU A 106 1.00 22.81 -4.47
CA LEU A 106 1.35 22.55 -5.87
C LEU A 106 0.95 21.14 -6.32
N SER A 107 1.22 20.12 -5.50
CA SER A 107 0.82 18.74 -5.80
C SER A 107 -0.69 18.59 -5.90
N ASN A 108 -1.45 19.26 -5.03
CA ASN A 108 -2.91 19.26 -5.10
C ASN A 108 -3.42 20.01 -6.34
N CYS A 109 -2.87 21.18 -6.65
CA CYS A 109 -3.25 21.95 -7.84
C CYS A 109 -2.99 21.19 -9.15
N TYR A 110 -1.91 20.41 -9.22
CA TYR A 110 -1.62 19.57 -10.39
C TYR A 110 -2.58 18.38 -10.54
N ARG A 111 -3.16 17.91 -9.43
CA ARG A 111 -4.05 16.73 -9.41
C ARG A 111 -5.53 17.04 -9.57
N LEU A 112 -5.92 18.32 -9.48
CA LEU A 112 -7.27 18.82 -9.76
C LEU A 112 -7.49 18.93 -11.27
#